data_AF-Q2PH13-F1
#
_entry.id   AF-Q2PH13-F1
#
_cell.length_a   1.000
_cell.length_b   1.000
_cell.length_c   1.000
_cell.angle_alpha   90.00
_cell.angle_beta   90.00
_cell.angle_gamma   90.00
#
_symmetry.space_group_name_H-M   'P 1'
#
loop_
_entity.id
_entity.type
_entity.pdbx_description
1 polymer ?
#
loop_
_entity_poly.entity_id
_entity_poly.type
_entity_poly.pdbx_seq_one_letter_code
_entity_poly.pdbx_strand_id
1 'polypeptide(L)'
;MMKATPIALLLAGVLASPLCAAGLDAKLTLVDGSSDDVRVNLTLTNTGDKPVRLLKWQLPGSEDAPLFLVERDGQQVSYEGALIKRAAPTDKDFQLLKAGQSLTVQAEVSGLYDMSAQGQYSIRYLLPALPQEAKAAKAKQAQASESNAVTLWVEGVSDERVLAKAAPLVEPQAVTASVSFSGRCTNTQKSDILAALDAASGITNNSSSYLAVDKPDGQRYRSWFGAYDASRWDQAETHFSKIKDAIDNKPLTFDCGCKQSYFAYVYPDQPYKVYLCKSFWTAPVSGTDSRAGTIVHELSHFNVVAGTDDRVTVRPMPATWRRRIRSRRSTTPTTTSTSPKTRRAKTDLPTGGRKAPFCPCRLSQEGATMMTLLLTTLALAPLQCELSVKAQSRVNEPLPLVMTLTNRGEGPLEVLSWFTPFEGWFADAIDLTLDEQPLPYKGPLAKRGNPGAEDFFLLGAGQQSQADADLTLVYDLSRPGSYRLSYRAQPLTLTRGVAPRCPVIHFTRLPAS
;
A
#
# COMPACT_ATOMS: atom_id res chain seq x y z
N MET A 1 11.84 -54.43 -43.19
CA MET A 1 10.53 -55.10 -43.39
C MET A 1 9.67 -54.73 -42.19
N MET A 2 8.51 -54.09 -42.23
CA MET A 2 7.62 -53.57 -43.26
C MET A 2 7.18 -52.16 -42.81
N LYS A 3 7.05 -51.22 -43.75
CA LYS A 3 6.46 -49.90 -43.51
C LYS A 3 4.94 -50.07 -43.39
N ALA A 4 4.35 -49.64 -42.28
CA ALA A 4 2.91 -49.52 -42.14
C ALA A 4 2.51 -48.06 -42.41
N THR A 5 1.92 -47.84 -43.58
CA THR A 5 1.28 -46.61 -44.01
C THR A 5 -0.10 -46.52 -43.36
N PRO A 6 -0.45 -45.47 -42.60
CA PRO A 6 -1.84 -45.25 -42.23
C PRO A 6 -2.56 -44.54 -43.38
N ILE A 7 -3.61 -45.21 -43.85
CA ILE A 7 -4.55 -44.75 -44.88
C ILE A 7 -5.32 -43.53 -44.34
N ALA A 8 -5.27 -42.43 -45.09
CA ALA A 8 -6.11 -41.27 -44.87
C ALA A 8 -7.56 -41.62 -45.26
N LEU A 9 -8.44 -41.78 -44.27
CA LEU A 9 -9.88 -41.83 -44.49
C LEU A 9 -10.44 -40.41 -44.30
N LEU A 10 -10.63 -39.70 -45.41
CA LEU A 10 -11.39 -38.46 -45.50
C LEU A 10 -12.88 -38.78 -45.33
N LEU A 11 -13.34 -38.85 -44.08
CA LEU A 11 -14.77 -38.71 -43.77
C LEU A 11 -15.06 -37.21 -43.65
N ALA A 12 -15.45 -36.61 -44.77
CA ALA A 12 -16.14 -35.33 -44.79
C ALA A 12 -17.56 -35.52 -44.20
N GLY A 13 -17.61 -35.69 -42.87
CA GLY A 13 -18.84 -35.51 -42.12
C GLY A 13 -19.09 -34.02 -41.99
N VAL A 14 -19.89 -33.46 -42.90
CA VAL A 14 -20.58 -32.20 -42.65
C VAL A 14 -21.56 -32.46 -41.51
N LEU A 15 -21.07 -32.36 -40.28
CA LEU A 15 -21.93 -32.08 -39.15
C LEU A 15 -22.42 -30.65 -39.39
N ALA A 16 -23.62 -30.55 -39.96
CA ALA A 16 -24.39 -29.33 -39.91
C ALA A 16 -24.47 -28.92 -38.44
N SER A 17 -23.70 -27.90 -38.07
CA SER A 17 -23.90 -27.20 -36.81
C SER A 17 -25.37 -26.83 -36.76
N PRO A 18 -26.11 -27.15 -35.68
CA PRO A 18 -27.42 -26.58 -35.54
C PRO A 18 -27.20 -25.06 -35.53
N LEU A 19 -27.76 -24.35 -36.51
CA LEU A 19 -28.05 -22.93 -36.39
C LEU A 19 -29.06 -22.79 -35.24
N CYS A 20 -28.60 -22.97 -34.02
CA CYS A 20 -29.34 -22.61 -32.83
C CYS A 20 -29.08 -21.13 -32.61
N ALA A 21 -30.14 -20.35 -32.69
CA ALA A 21 -30.18 -18.99 -32.17
C ALA A 21 -29.87 -19.02 -30.66
N ALA A 22 -28.58 -18.97 -30.32
CA ALA A 22 -28.11 -18.59 -29.00
C ALA A 22 -27.93 -17.07 -29.02
N GLY A 23 -28.54 -16.35 -28.07
CA GLY A 23 -28.46 -14.88 -28.04
C GLY A 23 -27.13 -14.34 -27.49
N LEU A 24 -26.35 -15.18 -26.79
CA LEU A 24 -25.06 -14.84 -26.22
C LEU A 24 -24.26 -16.14 -26.01
N ASP A 25 -23.09 -16.23 -26.64
CA ASP A 25 -22.10 -17.29 -26.45
C ASP A 25 -21.03 -16.82 -25.44
N ALA A 26 -20.52 -17.73 -24.62
CA ALA A 26 -19.47 -17.45 -23.66
C ALA A 26 -18.37 -18.50 -23.73
N LYS A 27 -17.17 -18.06 -24.08
CA LYS A 27 -15.97 -18.88 -24.16
C LYS A 27 -14.98 -18.48 -23.08
N LEU A 28 -14.52 -19.45 -22.30
CA LEU A 28 -13.49 -19.28 -21.27
C LEU A 28 -12.21 -19.99 -21.70
N THR A 29 -11.08 -19.32 -21.57
CA THR A 29 -9.74 -19.89 -21.84
C THR A 29 -8.77 -19.52 -20.74
N LEU A 30 -7.90 -20.46 -20.33
CA LEU A 30 -6.81 -20.18 -19.41
C LEU A 30 -5.78 -19.26 -20.08
N VAL A 31 -5.14 -18.41 -19.27
CA VAL A 31 -4.00 -17.60 -19.67
C VAL A 31 -2.74 -18.27 -19.13
N ASP A 32 -1.88 -18.73 -20.04
CA ASP A 32 -0.60 -19.32 -19.65
C ASP A 32 0.31 -18.29 -18.97
N GLY A 33 1.00 -18.71 -17.92
CA GLY A 33 1.92 -17.88 -17.15
C GLY A 33 2.87 -18.73 -16.30
N SER A 34 3.93 -18.11 -15.81
CA SER A 34 4.93 -18.76 -14.94
C SER A 34 4.68 -18.50 -13.45
N SER A 35 3.54 -17.93 -13.09
CA SER A 35 3.12 -17.59 -11.73
C SER A 35 2.05 -18.56 -11.25
N ASP A 36 1.82 -18.61 -9.94
CA ASP A 36 0.74 -19.43 -9.35
C ASP A 36 -0.65 -18.79 -9.51
N ASP A 37 -0.72 -17.57 -10.07
CA ASP A 37 -1.97 -16.88 -10.38
C ASP A 37 -2.82 -17.64 -11.39
N VAL A 38 -4.13 -17.67 -11.15
CA VAL A 38 -5.08 -18.33 -12.05
C VAL A 38 -5.82 -17.27 -12.85
N ARG A 39 -5.33 -17.02 -14.07
CA ARG A 39 -5.90 -16.02 -14.99
C ARG A 39 -6.70 -16.68 -16.10
N VAL A 40 -7.88 -16.11 -16.38
CA VAL A 40 -8.78 -16.55 -17.45
C VAL A 40 -9.14 -15.39 -18.37
N ASN A 41 -9.25 -15.66 -19.66
CA ASN A 41 -9.89 -14.77 -20.63
C ASN A 41 -11.31 -15.27 -20.89
N LEU A 42 -12.29 -14.41 -20.62
CA LEU A 42 -13.69 -14.60 -20.96
C LEU A 42 -13.99 -13.83 -22.24
N THR A 43 -14.44 -14.52 -23.28
CA THR A 43 -14.97 -13.92 -24.51
C THR A 43 -16.48 -14.15 -24.56
N LEU A 44 -17.24 -13.06 -24.53
CA LEU A 44 -18.68 -13.04 -24.75
C LEU A 44 -18.98 -12.60 -26.17
N THR A 45 -19.71 -13.40 -26.94
CA THR A 45 -20.06 -13.10 -28.33
C THR A 45 -21.57 -13.05 -28.49
N ASN A 46 -22.10 -11.92 -28.96
CA ASN A 46 -23.51 -11.85 -29.34
C ASN A 46 -23.68 -12.53 -30.70
N THR A 47 -24.10 -13.79 -30.68
CA THR A 47 -24.39 -14.60 -31.87
C THR A 47 -25.79 -14.36 -32.45
N GLY A 48 -26.58 -13.48 -31.84
CA GLY A 48 -27.90 -13.09 -32.33
C GLY A 48 -27.88 -11.87 -33.25
N ASP A 49 -29.06 -11.57 -33.81
CA ASP A 49 -29.22 -10.53 -34.84
C ASP A 49 -29.60 -9.15 -34.27
N LYS A 50 -29.77 -9.05 -32.95
CA LYS A 50 -30.12 -7.80 -32.24
C LYS A 50 -29.07 -7.47 -31.19
N PRO A 51 -28.82 -6.18 -30.88
CA PRO A 51 -27.98 -5.81 -29.75
C PRO A 51 -28.52 -6.37 -28.43
N VAL A 52 -27.62 -6.83 -27.57
CA VAL A 52 -27.93 -7.29 -26.20
C VAL A 52 -27.30 -6.34 -25.18
N ARG A 53 -27.94 -6.25 -24.01
CA ARG A 53 -27.46 -5.44 -22.88
C ARG A 53 -26.99 -6.37 -21.77
N LEU A 54 -25.71 -6.26 -21.39
CA LEU A 54 -25.08 -7.06 -20.35
C LEU A 54 -24.91 -6.21 -19.09
N LEU A 55 -25.29 -6.70 -17.92
CA LEU A 55 -25.05 -5.98 -16.67
C LEU A 55 -23.54 -5.91 -16.40
N LYS A 56 -23.00 -4.71 -16.23
CA LYS A 56 -21.56 -4.49 -15.99
C LYS A 56 -21.08 -5.19 -14.72
N TRP A 57 -21.91 -5.27 -13.68
CA TRP A 57 -21.58 -5.97 -12.43
C TRP A 57 -21.56 -7.50 -12.55
N GLN A 58 -22.06 -8.04 -13.67
CA GLN A 58 -21.95 -9.47 -13.99
C GLN A 58 -20.77 -9.76 -14.94
N LEU A 59 -20.00 -8.74 -15.33
CA LEU A 59 -18.78 -8.90 -16.11
C LEU A 59 -17.57 -8.84 -15.16
N PRO A 60 -16.54 -9.67 -15.37
CA PRO A 60 -15.31 -9.56 -14.60
C PRO A 60 -14.69 -8.14 -14.69
N GLY A 61 -14.33 -7.59 -13.53
CA GLY A 61 -13.83 -6.22 -13.43
C GLY A 61 -13.25 -5.87 -12.05
N SER A 62 -13.18 -4.57 -11.76
CA SER A 62 -12.63 -4.05 -10.50
C SER A 62 -13.50 -4.30 -9.27
N GLU A 63 -14.81 -4.46 -9.46
CA GLU A 63 -15.74 -4.74 -8.37
C GLU A 63 -15.89 -6.25 -8.16
N ASP A 64 -16.06 -6.66 -6.90
CA ASP A 64 -16.23 -8.05 -6.49
C ASP A 64 -17.63 -8.55 -6.89
N ALA A 65 -17.67 -9.72 -7.53
CA ALA A 65 -18.87 -10.50 -7.74
C ALA A 65 -18.57 -12.01 -7.88
N PRO A 66 -19.46 -12.90 -7.43
CA PRO A 66 -19.31 -14.35 -7.59
C PRO A 66 -19.72 -14.78 -9.02
N LEU A 67 -18.87 -14.47 -10.00
CA LEU A 67 -19.15 -14.68 -11.43
C LEU A 67 -18.77 -16.07 -11.95
N PHE A 68 -18.12 -16.88 -11.13
CA PHE A 68 -17.57 -18.16 -11.54
C PHE A 68 -18.08 -19.28 -10.63
N LEU A 69 -18.29 -20.46 -11.23
CA LEU A 69 -18.35 -21.71 -10.48
C LEU A 69 -16.95 -22.30 -10.50
N VAL A 70 -16.35 -22.43 -9.32
CA VAL A 70 -15.01 -23.00 -9.14
C VAL A 70 -15.12 -24.26 -8.31
N GLU A 71 -14.57 -25.35 -8.81
CA GLU A 71 -14.57 -26.64 -8.13
C GLU A 71 -13.15 -27.17 -8.01
N ARG A 72 -12.81 -27.80 -6.88
CA ARG A 72 -11.61 -28.59 -6.66
C ARG A 72 -12.01 -30.05 -6.50
N ASP A 73 -11.47 -30.93 -7.32
CA ASP A 73 -11.75 -32.37 -7.30
C ASP A 73 -13.26 -32.68 -7.32
N GLY A 74 -14.02 -31.86 -8.07
CA GLY A 74 -15.48 -31.96 -8.20
C GLY A 74 -16.30 -31.36 -7.05
N GLN A 75 -15.65 -30.74 -6.05
CA GLN A 75 -16.33 -30.02 -4.96
C GLN A 75 -16.21 -28.51 -5.13
N GLN A 76 -17.31 -27.79 -5.02
CA GLN A 76 -17.31 -26.33 -5.12
C GLN A 76 -16.49 -25.69 -3.99
N VAL A 77 -15.64 -24.72 -4.35
CA VAL A 77 -14.85 -23.94 -3.37
C VAL A 77 -15.55 -22.63 -3.01
N SER A 78 -15.21 -22.07 -1.85
CA SER A 78 -15.81 -20.85 -1.34
C SER A 78 -15.40 -19.61 -2.14
N TYR A 79 -16.35 -18.72 -2.35
CA TYR A 79 -16.11 -17.35 -2.80
C TYR A 79 -15.62 -16.49 -1.63
N GLU A 80 -14.52 -15.75 -1.81
CA GLU A 80 -13.87 -14.93 -0.78
C GLU A 80 -13.98 -13.42 -1.02
N GLY A 81 -14.65 -13.00 -2.10
CA GLY A 81 -14.86 -11.58 -2.42
C GLY A 81 -16.06 -10.95 -1.68
N ALA A 82 -16.21 -9.64 -1.83
CA ALA A 82 -17.32 -8.89 -1.24
C ALA A 82 -18.67 -9.18 -1.92
N LEU A 83 -19.74 -9.23 -1.12
CA LEU A 83 -21.13 -9.26 -1.59
C LEU A 83 -21.73 -7.85 -1.50
N ILE A 84 -22.14 -7.29 -2.64
CA ILE A 84 -22.52 -5.87 -2.74
C ILE A 84 -24.04 -5.75 -2.92
N LYS A 85 -24.72 -5.10 -1.96
CA LYS A 85 -26.12 -4.69 -2.10
C LYS A 85 -26.22 -3.48 -3.03
N ARG A 86 -26.99 -3.59 -4.11
CA ARG A 86 -27.15 -2.54 -5.12
C ARG A 86 -28.61 -2.16 -5.29
N ALA A 87 -28.85 -0.94 -5.75
CA ALA A 87 -30.17 -0.55 -6.26
C ALA A 87 -30.50 -1.36 -7.53
N ALA A 88 -31.77 -1.31 -7.97
CA ALA A 88 -32.13 -1.88 -9.26
C ALA A 88 -31.31 -1.22 -10.38
N PRO A 89 -30.82 -2.00 -11.37
CA PRO A 89 -29.95 -1.47 -12.41
C PRO A 89 -30.69 -0.45 -13.28
N THR A 90 -29.96 0.58 -13.70
CA THR A 90 -30.37 1.63 -14.64
C THR A 90 -29.64 1.45 -15.96
N ASP A 91 -29.99 2.22 -17.00
CA ASP A 91 -29.34 2.14 -18.30
C ASP A 91 -27.81 2.35 -18.26
N LYS A 92 -27.30 3.09 -17.25
CA LYS A 92 -25.86 3.32 -17.06
C LYS A 92 -25.10 2.05 -16.65
N ASP A 93 -25.80 1.08 -16.08
CA ASP A 93 -25.24 -0.15 -15.52
C ASP A 93 -25.11 -1.26 -16.58
N PHE A 94 -25.55 -1.00 -17.81
CA PHE A 94 -25.48 -1.95 -18.91
C PHE A 94 -24.32 -1.64 -19.87
N GLN A 95 -23.66 -2.70 -20.31
CA GLN A 95 -22.76 -2.74 -21.44
C GLN A 95 -23.54 -3.22 -22.66
N LEU A 96 -23.55 -2.42 -23.73
CA LEU A 96 -24.17 -2.81 -24.99
C LEU A 96 -23.20 -3.70 -25.79
N LEU A 97 -23.71 -4.82 -26.32
CA LEU A 97 -23.00 -5.69 -27.24
C LEU A 97 -23.83 -5.85 -28.52
N LYS A 98 -23.37 -5.28 -29.63
CA LYS A 98 -24.07 -5.31 -30.92
C LYS A 98 -24.16 -6.73 -31.48
N ALA A 99 -25.07 -6.96 -32.42
CA ALA A 99 -25.16 -8.22 -33.16
C ALA A 99 -23.80 -8.58 -33.79
N GLY A 100 -23.34 -9.82 -33.61
CA GLY A 100 -22.03 -10.31 -34.06
C GLY A 100 -20.82 -9.78 -33.28
N GLN A 101 -21.00 -8.85 -32.33
CA GLN A 101 -19.89 -8.27 -31.58
C GLN A 101 -19.40 -9.21 -30.48
N SER A 102 -18.08 -9.21 -30.25
CA SER A 102 -17.45 -9.90 -29.13
C SER A 102 -16.84 -8.92 -28.13
N LEU A 103 -16.87 -9.27 -26.86
CA LEU A 103 -16.21 -8.60 -25.74
C LEU A 103 -15.29 -9.61 -25.06
N THR A 104 -14.00 -9.30 -24.95
CA THR A 104 -13.04 -10.11 -24.19
C THR A 104 -12.58 -9.36 -22.96
N VAL A 105 -12.70 -10.00 -21.79
CA VAL A 105 -12.23 -9.48 -20.49
C VAL A 105 -11.38 -10.54 -19.79
N GLN A 106 -10.32 -10.10 -19.12
CA GLN A 106 -9.44 -10.98 -18.35
C GLN A 106 -9.80 -10.87 -16.86
N ALA A 107 -9.74 -12.00 -16.16
CA ALA A 107 -9.98 -12.07 -14.72
C ALA A 107 -8.88 -12.90 -14.04
N GLU A 108 -8.48 -12.51 -12.84
CA GLU A 108 -7.71 -13.33 -11.91
C GLU A 108 -8.70 -13.96 -10.91
N VAL A 109 -8.64 -15.28 -10.74
CA VAL A 109 -9.64 -16.07 -10.03
C VAL A 109 -9.18 -16.44 -8.61
N SER A 110 -7.88 -16.68 -8.40
CA SER A 110 -7.35 -17.18 -7.13
C SER A 110 -7.40 -16.18 -5.96
N GLY A 111 -7.59 -14.88 -6.28
CA GLY A 111 -7.87 -13.84 -5.30
C GLY A 111 -9.34 -13.72 -4.90
N LEU A 112 -10.27 -14.33 -5.64
CA LEU A 112 -11.72 -14.24 -5.37
C LEU A 112 -12.34 -15.56 -4.90
N TYR A 113 -11.64 -16.67 -5.06
CA TYR A 113 -12.06 -18.00 -4.62
C TYR A 113 -10.94 -18.66 -3.85
N ASP A 114 -11.28 -19.51 -2.89
CA ASP A 114 -10.28 -20.30 -2.17
C ASP A 114 -9.70 -21.39 -3.09
N MET A 115 -8.62 -21.00 -3.76
CA MET A 115 -7.78 -21.89 -4.59
C MET A 115 -6.43 -22.15 -3.91
N SER A 116 -6.37 -22.05 -2.58
CA SER A 116 -5.12 -22.16 -1.82
C SER A 116 -4.64 -23.60 -1.67
N ALA A 117 -5.54 -24.58 -1.63
CA ALA A 117 -5.13 -25.96 -1.47
C ALA A 117 -4.88 -26.64 -2.82
N GLN A 118 -3.88 -27.53 -2.85
CA GLN A 118 -3.50 -28.28 -4.05
C GLN A 118 -4.65 -29.13 -4.60
N GLY A 119 -4.69 -29.33 -5.91
CA GLY A 119 -5.63 -30.27 -6.53
C GLY A 119 -5.99 -29.92 -7.97
N GLN A 120 -6.93 -30.70 -8.53
CA GLN A 120 -7.44 -30.46 -9.87
C GLN A 120 -8.63 -29.50 -9.79
N TYR A 121 -8.50 -28.33 -10.42
CA TYR A 121 -9.56 -27.33 -10.45
C TYR A 121 -10.32 -27.32 -11.78
N SER A 122 -11.61 -26.98 -11.70
CA SER A 122 -12.47 -26.64 -12.83
C SER A 122 -13.07 -25.25 -12.62
N ILE A 123 -13.13 -24.44 -13.68
CA ILE A 123 -13.66 -23.07 -13.65
C ILE A 123 -14.64 -22.91 -14.80
N ARG A 124 -15.84 -22.40 -14.46
CA ARG A 124 -16.88 -22.01 -15.41
C ARG A 124 -17.32 -20.59 -15.10
N TYR A 125 -17.64 -19.81 -16.12
CA TYR A 125 -18.26 -18.51 -15.97
C TYR A 125 -19.79 -18.64 -16.01
N LEU A 126 -20.47 -18.02 -15.05
CA LEU A 126 -21.93 -17.96 -15.00
C LEU A 126 -22.42 -16.84 -15.92
N LEU A 127 -23.23 -17.15 -16.93
CA LEU A 127 -23.71 -16.13 -17.87
C LEU A 127 -24.62 -15.11 -17.16
N PRO A 128 -24.54 -13.83 -17.55
CA PRO A 128 -25.42 -12.79 -17.03
C PRO A 128 -26.85 -13.09 -17.44
N ALA A 129 -27.79 -12.87 -16.51
CA ALA A 129 -29.22 -12.96 -16.82
C ALA A 129 -29.58 -11.83 -17.80
N LEU A 130 -29.97 -12.20 -19.02
CA LEU A 130 -30.47 -11.20 -19.97
C LEU A 130 -31.84 -10.70 -19.50
N PRO A 131 -32.09 -9.38 -19.48
CA PRO A 131 -33.42 -8.85 -19.18
C PRO A 131 -34.42 -9.43 -20.19
N GLN A 132 -35.39 -10.22 -19.72
CA GLN A 132 -36.50 -10.63 -20.58
C GLN A 132 -37.32 -9.38 -20.92
N GLU A 133 -37.41 -9.06 -22.20
CA GLU A 133 -38.38 -8.08 -22.67
C GLU A 133 -39.78 -8.62 -22.36
N ALA A 134 -40.52 -7.90 -21.52
CA ALA A 134 -41.91 -8.19 -21.24
C ALA A 134 -42.73 -8.02 -22.53
N LYS A 135 -42.86 -9.11 -23.33
CA LYS A 135 -43.87 -9.45 -24.35
C LYS A 135 -43.31 -10.33 -25.50
N ALA A 136 -42.65 -11.44 -25.19
CA ALA A 136 -42.44 -12.50 -26.19
C ALA A 136 -42.98 -13.84 -25.68
N ALA A 137 -43.98 -14.37 -26.40
CA ALA A 137 -44.60 -15.65 -26.11
C ALA A 137 -43.58 -16.80 -26.15
N LYS A 138 -43.80 -17.77 -25.27
CA LYS A 138 -43.15 -19.09 -25.13
C LYS A 138 -42.29 -19.53 -26.32
N ALA A 139 -40.99 -19.26 -26.25
CA ALA A 139 -39.96 -20.10 -26.85
C ALA A 139 -39.00 -20.52 -25.74
N LYS A 140 -39.08 -21.79 -25.30
CA LYS A 140 -38.04 -22.41 -24.46
C LYS A 140 -36.84 -22.68 -25.37
N GLN A 141 -36.05 -21.65 -25.66
CA GLN A 141 -34.69 -21.84 -26.13
C GLN A 141 -33.80 -21.90 -24.89
N ALA A 142 -33.15 -23.06 -24.69
CA ALA A 142 -32.19 -23.25 -23.62
C ALA A 142 -30.97 -22.37 -23.95
N GLN A 143 -30.92 -21.18 -23.36
CA GLN A 143 -29.71 -20.39 -23.35
C GLN A 143 -28.71 -21.09 -22.42
N ALA A 144 -27.47 -21.29 -22.88
CA ALA A 144 -26.42 -21.81 -22.00
C ALA A 144 -26.34 -20.90 -20.77
N SER A 145 -26.48 -21.48 -19.57
CA SER A 145 -26.36 -20.74 -18.31
C SER A 145 -24.91 -20.48 -17.93
N GLU A 146 -23.97 -21.17 -18.58
CA GLU A 146 -22.54 -21.19 -18.24
C GLU A 146 -21.66 -21.28 -19.49
N SER A 147 -20.40 -20.84 -19.37
CA SER A 147 -19.37 -21.06 -20.39
C SER A 147 -18.94 -22.53 -20.46
N ASN A 148 -18.06 -22.86 -21.41
CA ASN A 148 -17.25 -24.07 -21.30
C ASN A 148 -16.45 -24.07 -19.98
N ALA A 149 -16.16 -25.26 -19.45
CA ALA A 149 -15.23 -25.43 -18.35
C ALA A 149 -13.79 -25.33 -18.86
N VAL A 150 -12.92 -24.71 -18.07
CA VAL A 150 -11.47 -24.87 -18.16
C VAL A 150 -10.98 -25.62 -16.94
N THR A 151 -9.95 -26.43 -17.11
CA THR A 151 -9.40 -27.29 -16.04
C THR A 151 -7.90 -27.12 -15.95
N LEU A 152 -7.39 -27.07 -14.72
CA LEU A 152 -5.96 -26.91 -14.44
C LEU A 152 -5.59 -27.61 -13.14
N TRP A 153 -4.33 -28.03 -13.04
CA TRP A 153 -3.74 -28.41 -11.77
C TRP A 153 -3.27 -27.15 -11.04
N VAL A 154 -3.57 -27.04 -9.74
CA VAL A 154 -3.06 -25.97 -8.88
C VAL A 154 -2.18 -26.62 -7.83
N GLU A 155 -0.91 -26.21 -7.76
CA GLU A 155 0.05 -26.68 -6.74
C GLU A 155 -0.34 -26.22 -5.32
N GLY A 156 -1.08 -25.11 -5.25
CA GLY A 156 -1.57 -24.54 -4.01
C GLY A 156 -0.50 -23.82 -3.18
N VAL A 157 -0.97 -23.05 -2.22
CA VAL A 157 -0.23 -22.46 -1.13
C VAL A 157 -0.14 -23.50 -0.01
N SER A 158 0.81 -24.43 -0.15
CA SER A 158 0.98 -25.56 0.76
C SER A 158 1.59 -25.12 2.10
N ASP A 159 0.77 -24.51 2.96
CA ASP A 159 1.17 -24.03 4.29
C ASP A 159 0.10 -24.33 5.35
N GLU A 160 0.50 -25.00 6.44
CA GLU A 160 -0.39 -25.40 7.53
C GLU A 160 -1.11 -24.21 8.17
N ARG A 161 -0.50 -23.02 8.19
CA ARG A 161 -1.12 -21.80 8.76
C ARG A 161 -2.31 -21.33 7.96
N VAL A 162 -2.33 -21.61 6.65
CA VAL A 162 -3.46 -21.29 5.76
C VAL A 162 -4.53 -22.38 5.87
N LEU A 163 -4.11 -23.64 5.90
CA LEU A 163 -5.02 -24.78 5.98
C LEU A 163 -5.73 -24.89 7.34
N ALA A 164 -5.12 -24.41 8.43
CA ALA A 164 -5.71 -24.35 9.76
C ALA A 164 -6.99 -23.49 9.83
N LYS A 165 -7.22 -22.60 8.85
CA LYS A 165 -8.47 -21.81 8.68
C LYS A 165 -9.71 -22.70 8.43
N ALA A 166 -9.53 -23.95 7.99
CA ALA A 166 -10.60 -24.86 7.60
C ALA A 166 -11.12 -25.78 8.72
N ALA A 167 -10.55 -25.75 9.92
CA ALA A 167 -11.05 -26.55 11.04
C ALA A 167 -12.31 -25.88 11.66
N PRO A 168 -13.46 -26.57 11.73
CA PRO A 168 -14.65 -26.02 12.39
C PRO A 168 -14.35 -25.76 13.87
N LEU A 169 -14.78 -24.59 14.35
CA LEU A 169 -14.73 -24.13 15.74
C LEU A 169 -15.52 -25.10 16.65
N VAL A 170 -14.92 -26.22 17.00
CA VAL A 170 -15.40 -27.15 18.02
C VAL A 170 -14.38 -27.10 19.14
N GLU A 171 -14.80 -26.45 20.23
CA GLU A 171 -14.09 -26.21 21.51
C GLU A 171 -13.26 -24.91 21.65
N PRO A 172 -13.29 -24.26 22.84
CA PRO A 172 -12.42 -23.14 23.18
C PRO A 172 -11.02 -23.68 23.53
N GLN A 173 -10.32 -24.21 22.54
CA GLN A 173 -8.91 -24.55 22.65
C GLN A 173 -8.09 -23.57 21.81
N ALA A 174 -6.92 -23.20 22.33
CA ALA A 174 -6.05 -22.14 21.86
C ALA A 174 -6.04 -21.95 20.34
N VAL A 175 -6.37 -20.74 19.88
CA VAL A 175 -6.22 -20.36 18.47
C VAL A 175 -4.75 -20.60 18.10
N THR A 176 -4.50 -21.65 17.31
CA THR A 176 -3.19 -21.93 16.73
C THR A 176 -2.83 -20.81 15.75
N ALA A 177 -1.54 -20.60 15.49
CA ALA A 177 -1.08 -19.68 14.46
C ALA A 177 -1.83 -19.95 13.15
N SER A 178 -2.52 -18.93 12.63
CA SER A 178 -3.27 -19.06 11.37
C SER A 178 -3.07 -17.80 10.54
N VAL A 179 -3.07 -17.95 9.22
CA VAL A 179 -2.96 -16.85 8.26
C VAL A 179 -4.18 -16.85 7.36
N SER A 180 -4.89 -15.72 7.35
CA SER A 180 -6.02 -15.44 6.47
C SER A 180 -5.70 -14.32 5.48
N PHE A 181 -6.45 -14.27 4.38
CA PHE A 181 -6.26 -13.28 3.33
C PHE A 181 -7.58 -12.59 2.96
N SER A 182 -7.49 -11.33 2.55
CA SER A 182 -8.60 -10.55 1.98
C SER A 182 -8.10 -9.57 0.89
N GLY A 183 -9.01 -8.85 0.24
CA GLY A 183 -8.61 -7.82 -0.73
C GLY A 183 -7.96 -8.37 -2.01
N ARG A 184 -8.40 -9.56 -2.44
CA ARG A 184 -7.92 -10.24 -3.66
C ARG A 184 -6.43 -10.59 -3.67
N CYS A 185 -5.92 -11.18 -2.60
CA CYS A 185 -4.58 -11.77 -2.63
C CYS A 185 -4.56 -13.00 -3.54
N THR A 186 -3.83 -12.94 -4.65
CA THR A 186 -3.65 -14.09 -5.56
C THR A 186 -2.83 -15.20 -4.90
N ASN A 187 -2.82 -16.40 -5.46
CA ASN A 187 -1.97 -17.49 -4.96
C ASN A 187 -0.47 -17.11 -4.91
N THR A 188 0.05 -16.41 -5.93
CA THR A 188 1.44 -15.91 -5.90
C THR A 188 1.65 -14.96 -4.71
N GLN A 189 0.70 -14.04 -4.47
CA GLN A 189 0.79 -13.09 -3.36
C GLN A 189 0.70 -13.79 -2.00
N LYS A 190 -0.18 -14.80 -1.86
CA LYS A 190 -0.31 -15.62 -0.65
C LYS A 190 1.02 -16.30 -0.32
N SER A 191 1.66 -16.95 -1.30
CA SER A 191 2.99 -17.57 -1.16
C SER A 191 4.08 -16.55 -0.79
N ASP A 192 4.11 -15.40 -1.47
CA ASP A 192 5.07 -14.32 -1.22
C ASP A 192 4.95 -13.74 0.20
N ILE A 193 3.73 -13.61 0.71
CA ILE A 193 3.45 -13.13 2.07
C ILE A 193 3.95 -14.14 3.11
N LEU A 194 3.71 -15.44 2.90
CA LEU A 194 4.17 -16.48 3.82
C LEU A 194 5.70 -16.54 3.88
N ALA A 195 6.37 -16.45 2.74
CA ALA A 195 7.84 -16.36 2.69
C ALA A 195 8.37 -15.11 3.44
N ALA A 196 7.67 -13.98 3.33
CA ALA A 196 7.99 -12.78 4.10
C ALA A 196 7.71 -12.94 5.60
N LEU A 197 6.65 -13.67 5.97
CA LEU A 197 6.30 -13.96 7.36
C LEU A 197 7.34 -14.88 8.02
N ASP A 198 7.85 -15.88 7.30
CA ASP A 198 8.94 -16.75 7.79
C ASP A 198 10.23 -15.95 8.03
N ALA A 199 10.57 -15.07 7.08
CA ALA A 199 11.69 -14.15 7.24
C ALA A 199 11.46 -13.16 8.42
N ALA A 200 10.22 -12.71 8.64
CA ALA A 200 9.83 -11.88 9.79
C ALA A 200 10.00 -12.63 11.12
N SER A 201 9.58 -13.90 11.19
CA SER A 201 9.82 -14.76 12.36
C SER A 201 11.33 -14.88 12.63
N GLY A 202 12.14 -15.12 11.59
CA GLY A 202 13.60 -15.21 11.70
C GLY A 202 14.25 -13.95 12.31
N ILE A 203 13.93 -12.76 11.80
CA ILE A 203 14.51 -11.50 12.31
C ILE A 203 13.98 -11.13 13.71
N THR A 204 12.75 -11.52 14.04
CA THR A 204 12.14 -11.27 15.36
C THR A 204 12.72 -12.21 16.42
N ASN A 205 12.94 -13.48 16.09
CA ASN A 205 13.64 -14.45 16.94
C ASN A 205 15.07 -14.02 17.23
N ASN A 206 15.78 -13.54 16.20
CA ASN A 206 17.13 -13.00 16.36
C ASN A 206 17.14 -11.74 17.26
N SER A 207 16.15 -10.86 17.12
CA SER A 207 16.05 -9.64 17.94
C SER A 207 15.70 -9.97 19.40
N SER A 208 14.77 -10.90 19.63
CA SER A 208 14.41 -11.39 20.97
C SER A 208 15.62 -12.05 21.65
N SER A 209 16.35 -12.90 20.93
CA SER A 209 17.59 -13.53 21.44
C SER A 209 18.69 -12.51 21.76
N TYR A 210 18.77 -11.42 20.98
CA TYR A 210 19.71 -10.34 21.26
C TYR A 210 19.34 -9.56 22.53
N LEU A 211 18.05 -9.36 22.80
CA LEU A 211 17.55 -8.59 23.94
C LEU A 211 17.52 -9.40 25.25
N ALA A 212 17.40 -10.72 25.18
CA ALA A 212 17.39 -11.63 26.34
C ALA A 212 18.67 -11.64 27.20
N VAL A 213 19.71 -10.91 26.80
CA VAL A 213 20.95 -10.74 27.58
C VAL A 213 21.34 -9.28 27.51
N ASP A 214 21.39 -8.60 28.64
CA ASP A 214 21.78 -7.19 28.73
C ASP A 214 23.11 -6.90 28.05
N LYS A 215 23.13 -5.86 27.22
CA LYS A 215 24.34 -5.37 26.54
C LYS A 215 24.41 -3.84 26.65
N PRO A 216 24.84 -3.28 27.79
CA PRO A 216 24.92 -1.82 27.99
C PRO A 216 25.73 -1.08 26.91
N ASP A 217 26.74 -1.75 26.35
CA ASP A 217 27.58 -1.24 25.25
C ASP A 217 27.20 -1.73 23.84
N GLY A 218 26.04 -2.38 23.71
CA GLY A 218 25.58 -2.98 22.47
C GLY A 218 25.34 -1.96 21.35
N GLN A 219 26.18 -1.99 20.32
CA GLN A 219 26.06 -1.07 19.17
C GLN A 219 24.72 -1.21 18.44
N ARG A 220 24.15 -2.42 18.34
CA ARG A 220 22.86 -2.67 17.71
C ARG A 220 21.74 -1.96 18.47
N TYR A 221 21.64 -2.14 19.79
CA TYR A 221 20.66 -1.41 20.61
C TYR A 221 20.86 0.10 20.48
N ARG A 222 22.09 0.59 20.64
CA ARG A 222 22.41 2.02 20.55
C ARG A 222 22.01 2.66 19.22
N SER A 223 22.12 1.90 18.12
CA SER A 223 21.78 2.39 16.79
C SER A 223 20.28 2.66 16.59
N TRP A 224 19.41 1.98 17.33
CA TRP A 224 17.95 2.03 17.14
C TRP A 224 17.19 2.60 18.33
N PHE A 225 17.65 2.34 19.55
CA PHE A 225 17.00 2.73 20.81
C PHE A 225 17.78 3.79 21.59
N GLY A 226 18.97 4.19 21.11
CA GLY A 226 19.79 5.23 21.72
C GLY A 226 20.57 4.75 22.95
N ALA A 227 20.90 5.67 23.86
CA ALA A 227 21.68 5.35 25.05
C ALA A 227 21.00 4.25 25.89
N TYR A 228 21.80 3.34 26.43
CA TYR A 228 21.31 2.25 27.28
C TYR A 228 20.62 2.79 28.53
N ASP A 229 19.52 2.15 28.88
CA ASP A 229 18.75 2.34 30.10
C ASP A 229 17.98 1.04 30.31
N ALA A 230 18.04 0.48 31.51
CA ALA A 230 17.49 -0.84 31.79
C ALA A 230 15.97 -0.88 31.54
N SER A 231 15.23 0.16 31.94
CA SER A 231 13.78 0.22 31.71
C SER A 231 13.42 0.28 30.22
N ARG A 232 14.17 1.05 29.42
CA ARG A 232 13.96 1.08 27.95
C ARG A 232 14.39 -0.23 27.28
N TRP A 233 15.41 -0.90 27.82
CA TRP A 233 15.85 -2.21 27.33
C TRP A 233 14.77 -3.27 27.56
N ASP A 234 14.25 -3.38 28.79
CA ASP A 234 13.16 -4.30 29.17
C ASP A 234 11.89 -4.02 28.36
N GLN A 235 11.61 -2.74 28.07
CA GLN A 235 10.49 -2.36 27.20
C GLN A 235 10.70 -2.86 25.77
N ALA A 236 11.90 -2.69 25.20
CA ALA A 236 12.21 -3.20 23.87
C ALA A 236 12.12 -4.74 23.82
N GLU A 237 12.63 -5.43 24.84
CA GLU A 237 12.52 -6.88 24.96
C GLU A 237 11.05 -7.33 25.00
N THR A 238 10.24 -6.68 25.84
CA THR A 238 8.80 -6.95 25.94
C THR A 238 8.10 -6.75 24.60
N HIS A 239 8.41 -5.67 23.87
CA HIS A 239 7.84 -5.40 22.56
C HIS A 239 8.18 -6.51 21.56
N PHE A 240 9.46 -6.91 21.45
CA PHE A 240 9.85 -7.98 20.53
C PHE A 240 9.29 -9.35 20.92
N SER A 241 9.16 -9.64 22.22
CA SER A 241 8.51 -10.86 22.70
C SER A 241 7.04 -10.92 22.27
N LYS A 242 6.30 -9.81 22.37
CA LYS A 242 4.91 -9.74 21.91
C LYS A 242 4.77 -9.76 20.38
N ILE A 243 5.71 -9.16 19.64
CA ILE A 243 5.73 -9.27 18.17
C ILE A 243 5.99 -10.73 17.77
N LYS A 244 6.92 -11.41 18.44
CA LYS A 244 7.19 -12.84 18.23
C LYS A 244 5.93 -13.67 18.50
N ASP A 245 5.27 -13.45 19.62
CA ASP A 245 4.01 -14.12 19.97
C ASP A 245 2.89 -13.85 18.95
N ALA A 246 2.84 -12.64 18.37
CA ALA A 246 1.90 -12.33 17.29
C ALA A 246 2.19 -13.13 16.01
N ILE A 247 3.46 -13.22 15.61
CA ILE A 247 3.88 -13.99 14.43
C ILE A 247 3.61 -15.49 14.62
N ASP A 248 3.94 -16.02 15.79
CA ASP A 248 3.97 -17.47 16.01
C ASP A 248 2.64 -18.02 16.53
N ASN A 249 1.77 -17.22 17.15
CA ASN A 249 0.61 -17.73 17.90
C ASN A 249 -0.70 -16.94 17.72
N LYS A 250 -0.78 -15.97 16.79
CA LYS A 250 -2.01 -15.17 16.59
C LYS A 250 -2.62 -15.37 15.21
N PRO A 251 -3.94 -15.14 15.06
CA PRO A 251 -4.60 -15.22 13.77
C PRO A 251 -4.31 -13.96 12.94
N LEU A 252 -3.29 -14.01 12.09
CA LEU A 252 -2.90 -12.91 11.21
C LEU A 252 -3.82 -12.85 9.99
N THR A 253 -4.15 -11.62 9.55
CA THR A 253 -4.86 -11.40 8.29
C THR A 253 -4.08 -10.44 7.40
N PHE A 254 -3.83 -10.79 6.15
CA PHE A 254 -3.18 -9.91 5.18
C PHE A 254 -4.14 -9.51 4.06
N ASP A 255 -4.19 -8.23 3.74
CA ASP A 255 -5.09 -7.67 2.73
C ASP A 255 -4.30 -7.08 1.56
N CYS A 256 -4.60 -7.51 0.33
CA CYS A 256 -3.91 -7.08 -0.89
C CYS A 256 -4.65 -5.98 -1.67
N GLY A 257 -5.72 -5.42 -1.08
CA GLY A 257 -6.60 -4.44 -1.72
C GLY A 257 -5.97 -3.05 -1.87
N CYS A 258 -5.00 -2.71 -1.02
CA CYS A 258 -4.36 -1.39 -1.04
C CYS A 258 -3.55 -1.15 -2.32
N LYS A 259 -3.80 0.00 -2.98
CA LYS A 259 -3.08 0.43 -4.19
C LYS A 259 -2.29 1.74 -4.00
N GLN A 260 -2.09 2.15 -2.75
CA GLN A 260 -1.29 3.33 -2.41
C GLN A 260 0.21 3.09 -2.60
N SER A 261 1.00 4.16 -2.70
CA SER A 261 2.44 4.10 -3.00
C SER A 261 3.29 3.57 -1.84
N TYR A 262 2.86 3.76 -0.59
CA TYR A 262 3.59 3.34 0.62
C TYR A 262 3.61 1.80 0.83
N PHE A 263 4.19 1.32 1.94
CA PHE A 263 4.44 -0.11 2.15
C PHE A 263 3.20 -0.88 2.61
N ALA A 264 2.65 -0.48 3.74
CA ALA A 264 1.52 -1.11 4.37
C ALA A 264 0.85 -0.15 5.35
N TYR A 265 -0.29 -0.56 5.90
CA TYR A 265 -0.90 0.11 7.05
C TYR A 265 -1.70 -0.86 7.92
N VAL A 266 -1.97 -0.46 9.16
CA VAL A 266 -2.88 -1.14 10.09
C VAL A 266 -3.80 -0.15 10.80
N TYR A 267 -4.91 -0.65 11.33
CA TYR A 267 -5.67 0.03 12.38
C TYR A 267 -5.24 -0.55 13.75
N PRO A 268 -4.65 0.24 14.66
CA PRO A 268 -4.07 -0.27 15.91
C PRO A 268 -5.04 -1.02 16.83
N ASP A 269 -6.34 -0.72 16.72
CA ASP A 269 -7.43 -1.32 17.49
C ASP A 269 -8.14 -2.48 16.77
N GLN A 270 -7.66 -2.89 15.58
CA GLN A 270 -8.20 -4.03 14.81
C GLN A 270 -7.13 -5.12 14.59
N PRO A 271 -6.56 -5.71 15.66
CA PRO A 271 -5.58 -6.78 15.52
C PRO A 271 -6.22 -8.04 14.90
N TYR A 272 -5.54 -8.80 14.04
CA TYR A 272 -4.17 -8.64 13.52
C TYR A 272 -4.18 -8.46 11.99
N LYS A 273 -4.97 -7.51 11.49
CA LYS A 273 -5.14 -7.28 10.05
C LYS A 273 -4.16 -6.24 9.50
N VAL A 274 -3.31 -6.65 8.55
CA VAL A 274 -2.30 -5.84 7.88
C VAL A 274 -2.67 -5.62 6.41
N TYR A 275 -2.68 -4.37 5.96
CA TYR A 275 -3.01 -4.00 4.57
C TYR A 275 -1.74 -3.70 3.79
N LEU A 276 -1.47 -4.47 2.73
CA LEU A 276 -0.24 -4.41 1.95
C LEU A 276 -0.42 -3.58 0.69
N CYS A 277 0.43 -2.58 0.51
CA CYS A 277 0.37 -1.59 -0.56
C CYS A 277 1.52 -1.77 -1.58
N LYS A 278 1.68 -0.84 -2.53
CA LYS A 278 2.58 -1.03 -3.69
C LYS A 278 4.05 -1.25 -3.29
N SER A 279 4.58 -0.50 -2.33
CA SER A 279 6.01 -0.60 -1.98
C SER A 279 6.37 -1.93 -1.36
N PHE A 280 5.45 -2.62 -0.67
CA PHE A 280 5.69 -3.97 -0.14
C PHE A 280 6.03 -4.97 -1.25
N TRP A 281 5.30 -4.92 -2.36
CA TRP A 281 5.51 -5.84 -3.49
C TRP A 281 6.85 -5.59 -4.20
N THR A 282 7.33 -4.35 -4.23
CA THR A 282 8.64 -4.02 -4.82
C THR A 282 9.81 -4.21 -3.87
N ALA A 283 9.55 -4.39 -2.56
CA ALA A 283 10.57 -4.55 -1.55
C ALA A 283 11.22 -5.94 -1.61
N PRO A 284 12.51 -6.07 -1.26
CA PRO A 284 13.14 -7.37 -1.07
C PRO A 284 12.51 -8.10 0.12
N VAL A 285 12.59 -9.44 0.14
CA VAL A 285 12.07 -10.25 1.25
C VAL A 285 12.75 -9.91 2.58
N SER A 286 14.08 -9.68 2.55
CA SER A 286 14.89 -9.33 3.72
C SER A 286 15.80 -8.12 3.44
N GLY A 287 16.40 -7.57 4.50
CA GLY A 287 17.23 -6.35 4.44
C GLY A 287 16.48 -5.08 4.83
N THR A 288 17.06 -3.92 4.48
CA THR A 288 16.48 -2.59 4.77
C THR A 288 15.17 -2.40 4.02
N ASP A 289 14.14 -1.91 4.71
CA ASP A 289 12.79 -1.69 4.16
C ASP A 289 12.28 -2.90 3.37
N SER A 290 12.47 -4.08 3.95
CA SER A 290 12.06 -5.35 3.38
C SER A 290 10.61 -5.70 3.72
N ARG A 291 10.08 -6.70 3.02
CA ARG A 291 8.77 -7.31 3.33
C ARG A 291 8.74 -7.86 4.76
N ALA A 292 9.78 -8.58 5.19
CA ALA A 292 9.90 -9.08 6.55
C ALA A 292 9.92 -7.95 7.59
N GLY A 293 10.72 -6.90 7.35
CA GLY A 293 10.76 -5.73 8.22
C GLY A 293 9.45 -4.95 8.26
N THR A 294 8.69 -4.95 7.14
CA THR A 294 7.36 -4.35 7.08
C THR A 294 6.39 -5.10 7.98
N ILE A 295 6.35 -6.44 7.93
CA ILE A 295 5.48 -7.24 8.81
C ILE A 295 5.79 -6.95 10.29
N VAL A 296 7.08 -6.94 10.68
CA VAL A 296 7.49 -6.62 12.07
C VAL A 296 7.04 -5.22 12.49
N HIS A 297 7.17 -4.24 11.59
CA HIS A 297 6.74 -2.87 11.84
C HIS A 297 5.22 -2.77 12.04
N GLU A 298 4.42 -3.31 11.12
CA GLU A 298 2.96 -3.25 11.20
C GLU A 298 2.42 -3.97 12.44
N LEU A 299 2.99 -5.13 12.79
CA LEU A 299 2.59 -5.85 14.01
C LEU A 299 2.86 -5.06 15.29
N SER A 300 3.90 -4.22 15.32
CA SER A 300 4.24 -3.41 16.49
C SER A 300 3.21 -2.32 16.80
N HIS A 301 2.44 -1.86 15.80
CA HIS A 301 1.41 -0.84 15.97
C HIS A 301 0.18 -1.31 16.73
N PHE A 302 -0.16 -2.61 16.70
CA PHE A 302 -1.35 -3.08 17.39
C PHE A 302 -1.26 -2.82 18.90
N ASN A 303 -2.34 -2.28 19.48
CA ASN A 303 -2.42 -1.93 20.91
C ASN A 303 -2.16 -3.14 21.83
N VAL A 304 -2.57 -4.32 21.39
CA VAL A 304 -2.36 -5.59 22.11
C VAL A 304 -0.93 -6.14 21.99
N VAL A 305 -0.11 -5.58 21.07
CA VAL A 305 1.29 -5.96 20.85
C VAL A 305 2.19 -4.93 21.51
N ALA A 306 2.53 -3.83 20.85
CA ALA A 306 3.45 -2.83 21.39
C ALA A 306 2.89 -1.39 21.32
N GLY A 307 1.78 -1.15 20.62
CA GLY A 307 1.16 0.17 20.53
C GLY A 307 2.11 1.26 20.06
N THR A 308 3.02 0.95 19.14
CA THR A 308 4.01 1.93 18.66
C THR A 308 3.36 2.99 17.77
N ASP A 309 3.92 4.19 17.76
CA ASP A 309 3.56 5.25 16.82
C ASP A 309 4.45 5.23 15.56
N ASP A 310 3.95 5.75 14.45
CA ASP A 310 4.75 6.05 13.25
C ASP A 310 5.50 7.38 13.37
N ARG A 311 6.63 7.37 14.09
CA ARG A 311 7.51 8.54 14.19
C ARG A 311 8.63 8.43 13.15
N VAL A 312 8.62 9.30 12.15
CA VAL A 312 9.68 9.30 11.13
C VAL A 312 10.94 9.99 11.66
N THR A 313 11.88 9.22 12.20
CA THR A 313 13.27 9.68 12.38
C THR A 313 14.09 9.32 11.15
N VAL A 314 14.31 10.27 10.25
CA VAL A 314 15.21 10.06 9.10
C VAL A 314 16.63 9.91 9.62
N ARG A 315 17.25 8.74 9.43
CA ARG A 315 18.68 8.56 9.75
C ARG A 315 19.51 9.39 8.75
N PRO A 316 20.35 10.34 9.19
CA PRO A 316 21.24 11.02 8.26
C PRO A 316 22.18 10.00 7.60
N MET A 317 22.36 10.11 6.27
CA MET A 317 23.35 9.31 5.55
C MET A 317 24.74 9.44 6.21
N PRO A 318 25.50 8.34 6.37
CA PRO A 318 26.85 8.38 6.92
C PRO A 318 27.71 9.39 6.17
N ALA A 319 28.50 10.19 6.90
CA ALA A 319 29.32 11.26 6.35
C ALA A 319 30.28 10.82 5.22
N THR A 320 30.61 9.53 5.14
CA THR A 320 31.46 8.91 4.13
C THR A 320 30.86 8.98 2.71
N TRP A 321 29.53 8.98 2.57
CA TRP A 321 28.86 9.04 1.26
C TRP A 321 28.69 10.47 0.72
N ARG A 322 28.67 11.49 1.60
CA ARG A 322 28.57 12.91 1.20
C ARG A 322 29.78 13.40 0.41
N ARG A 323 30.96 12.81 0.65
CA ARG A 323 32.19 13.16 -0.10
C ARG A 323 32.19 12.64 -1.54
N ARG A 324 31.42 11.60 -1.88
CA ARG A 324 31.43 10.97 -3.21
C ARG A 324 30.54 11.68 -4.24
N ILE A 325 29.52 12.41 -3.78
CA ILE A 325 28.57 13.13 -4.65
C ILE A 325 29.10 14.53 -5.02
N ARG A 326 29.90 15.16 -4.15
CA ARG A 326 30.48 16.49 -4.42
C ARG A 326 31.53 16.48 -5.55
N SER A 327 32.14 15.33 -5.86
CA SER A 327 33.14 15.21 -6.94
C SER A 327 32.58 14.78 -8.29
N ARG A 328 31.25 14.61 -8.45
CA ARG A 328 30.61 14.20 -9.72
C ARG A 328 29.73 15.27 -10.37
N ARG A 329 29.66 16.49 -9.82
CA ARG A 329 29.05 17.66 -10.48
C ARG A 329 30.13 18.52 -11.15
N SER A 330 30.76 17.98 -12.18
CA SER A 330 31.29 18.79 -13.28
C SER A 330 31.43 17.91 -14.50
N THR A 331 30.87 18.40 -15.60
CA THR A 331 31.00 17.98 -17.01
C THR A 331 30.08 16.85 -17.55
N THR A 332 29.14 17.29 -18.39
CA THR A 332 28.56 16.60 -19.56
C THR A 332 28.39 17.67 -20.67
N PRO A 333 28.30 17.35 -21.97
CA PRO A 333 28.07 16.04 -22.63
C PRO A 333 29.19 15.70 -23.67
N THR A 334 29.32 14.54 -24.32
CA THR A 334 28.45 13.92 -25.34
C THR A 334 29.12 12.62 -25.87
N THR A 335 28.31 11.60 -26.24
CA THR A 335 28.46 10.58 -27.31
C THR A 335 29.66 9.60 -27.46
N THR A 336 29.30 8.31 -27.42
CA THR A 336 29.66 7.17 -28.31
C THR A 336 31.11 6.68 -28.51
N SER A 337 31.27 5.40 -28.17
CA SER A 337 31.99 4.34 -28.90
C SER A 337 33.52 4.22 -28.83
N THR A 338 33.94 2.95 -28.85
CA THR A 338 35.28 2.38 -29.14
C THR A 338 36.33 2.30 -28.02
N SER A 339 36.69 1.05 -27.71
CA SER A 339 38.00 0.60 -27.19
C SER A 339 39.04 0.60 -28.34
N PRO A 340 40.32 0.23 -28.17
CA PRO A 340 41.23 0.24 -27.01
C PRO A 340 42.62 0.86 -27.37
N LYS A 341 43.57 0.84 -26.40
CA LYS A 341 45.04 0.59 -26.54
C LYS A 341 46.01 1.66 -26.00
N THR A 342 46.80 1.18 -25.02
CA THR A 342 48.28 1.23 -24.87
C THR A 342 49.06 2.52 -24.60
N ARG A 343 49.86 2.40 -23.51
CA ARG A 343 51.31 2.63 -23.34
C ARG A 343 51.87 4.04 -23.08
N ARG A 344 52.63 4.08 -21.96
CA ARG A 344 53.95 4.72 -21.72
C ARG A 344 54.00 6.25 -21.78
N ALA A 345 54.83 6.99 -21.05
CA ALA A 345 55.79 6.72 -19.98
C ALA A 345 56.24 8.08 -19.40
N LYS A 346 56.75 8.03 -18.15
CA LYS A 346 57.95 8.71 -17.62
C LYS A 346 58.13 10.26 -17.67
N THR A 347 58.49 10.75 -16.47
CA THR A 347 59.62 11.68 -16.13
C THR A 347 59.43 13.17 -16.42
N ASP A 348 59.87 14.17 -15.64
CA ASP A 348 60.81 14.28 -14.51
C ASP A 348 60.54 15.59 -13.70
N LEU A 349 61.14 15.65 -12.50
CA LEU A 349 61.39 16.73 -11.52
C LEU A 349 62.09 18.02 -12.09
N PRO A 350 62.51 19.05 -11.30
CA PRO A 350 61.90 19.84 -10.20
C PRO A 350 62.38 21.35 -10.20
N THR A 351 62.39 21.99 -9.01
CA THR A 351 63.03 23.28 -8.57
C THR A 351 62.13 24.53 -8.59
N GLY A 352 62.12 25.46 -7.61
CA GLY A 352 62.81 25.60 -6.32
C GLY A 352 62.70 27.06 -5.80
N GLY A 353 62.55 27.27 -4.47
CA GLY A 353 62.87 28.50 -3.70
C GLY A 353 61.96 29.74 -3.87
N ARG A 354 61.77 30.69 -2.93
CA ARG A 354 62.34 31.00 -1.59
C ARG A 354 61.36 31.89 -0.77
N LYS A 355 61.44 31.72 0.56
CA LYS A 355 61.36 32.61 1.75
C LYS A 355 60.76 34.06 1.71
N ALA A 356 60.04 34.35 2.81
CA ALA A 356 59.37 35.58 3.37
C ALA A 356 60.35 36.70 3.86
N PRO A 357 60.06 37.69 4.78
CA PRO A 357 58.84 38.20 5.50
C PRO A 357 58.78 39.77 5.74
N PHE A 358 57.94 40.25 6.70
CA PHE A 358 57.78 41.58 7.40
C PHE A 358 56.79 42.61 6.79
N CYS A 359 55.67 43.08 7.42
CA CYS A 359 55.31 43.78 8.70
C CYS A 359 55.42 45.34 8.64
N PRO A 360 54.76 46.15 9.52
CA PRO A 360 53.47 46.84 9.32
C PRO A 360 53.56 48.40 9.39
N CYS A 361 52.45 49.13 9.16
CA CYS A 361 52.30 50.51 9.64
C CYS A 361 50.83 50.97 9.82
N ARG A 362 50.61 51.73 10.91
CA ARG A 362 49.38 52.39 11.37
C ARG A 362 49.11 53.70 10.61
N LEU A 363 47.84 54.11 10.48
CA LEU A 363 47.39 55.49 10.72
C LEU A 363 45.87 55.58 10.90
N SER A 364 45.49 56.59 11.67
CA SER A 364 44.20 56.88 12.31
C SER A 364 43.28 57.72 11.42
N GLN A 365 41.96 57.49 11.47
CA GLN A 365 40.95 58.56 11.27
C GLN A 365 39.55 58.17 11.79
N GLU A 366 39.17 58.85 12.88
CA GLU A 366 37.89 59.49 13.22
C GLU A 366 36.56 58.94 12.66
N GLY A 367 35.77 58.36 13.58
CA GLY A 367 34.43 58.82 13.95
C GLY A 367 33.43 59.27 12.88
N ALA A 368 32.66 58.32 12.35
CA ALA A 368 31.25 58.56 11.99
C ALA A 368 30.45 57.31 12.37
N THR A 369 29.69 57.41 13.46
CA THR A 369 28.82 56.36 13.99
C THR A 369 27.63 56.17 13.04
N MET A 370 27.80 55.40 11.97
CA MET A 370 26.67 54.90 11.19
C MET A 370 26.04 53.77 11.98
N MET A 371 25.01 54.10 12.77
CA MET A 371 24.19 53.12 13.46
C MET A 371 23.49 52.27 12.40
N THR A 372 24.13 51.18 11.98
CA THR A 372 23.54 50.17 11.12
C THR A 372 22.44 49.51 11.94
N LEU A 373 21.20 49.95 11.72
CA LEU A 373 20.02 49.25 12.20
C LEU A 373 20.06 47.87 11.53
N LEU A 374 20.59 46.87 12.24
CA LEU A 374 20.39 45.47 11.93
C LEU A 374 18.89 45.21 12.14
N LEU A 375 18.10 45.54 11.12
CA LEU A 375 16.82 44.89 10.88
C LEU A 375 17.16 43.42 10.62
N THR A 376 17.25 42.63 11.69
CA THR A 376 17.02 41.19 11.60
C THR A 376 15.61 41.05 11.09
N THR A 377 15.44 41.00 9.78
CA THR A 377 14.26 40.42 9.17
C THR A 377 14.22 38.98 9.69
N LEU A 378 13.37 38.71 10.68
CA LEU A 378 12.92 37.35 10.90
C LEU A 378 12.28 36.95 9.58
N ALA A 379 13.00 36.19 8.76
CA ALA A 379 12.43 35.53 7.60
C ALA A 379 11.35 34.60 8.15
N LEU A 380 10.10 35.06 8.14
CA LEU A 380 8.95 34.19 8.39
C LEU A 380 9.08 33.00 7.44
N ALA A 381 8.83 31.80 7.95
CA ALA A 381 8.80 30.61 7.11
C ALA A 381 7.87 30.89 5.90
N PRO A 382 8.31 30.63 4.66
CA PRO A 382 7.55 31.01 3.48
C PRO A 382 6.21 30.26 3.39
N LEU A 383 6.04 29.17 4.13
CA LEU A 383 4.77 28.45 4.25
C LEU A 383 4.04 28.86 5.53
N GLN A 384 2.93 29.57 5.38
CA GLN A 384 1.98 29.84 6.46
C GLN A 384 0.93 28.71 6.52
N CYS A 385 0.62 28.24 7.73
CA CYS A 385 -0.45 27.27 7.98
C CYS A 385 -1.52 27.83 8.90
N GLU A 386 -2.79 27.64 8.53
CA GLU A 386 -3.96 27.94 9.35
C GLU A 386 -4.82 26.68 9.48
N LEU A 387 -5.33 26.44 10.69
CA LEU A 387 -6.25 25.35 10.99
C LEU A 387 -7.59 25.91 11.41
N SER A 388 -8.67 25.23 11.02
CA SER A 388 -10.01 25.61 11.41
C SER A 388 -10.90 24.38 11.62
N VAL A 389 -11.74 24.44 12.64
CA VAL A 389 -12.86 23.53 12.91
C VAL A 389 -14.06 24.34 13.34
N LYS A 390 -15.26 23.74 13.32
CA LYS A 390 -16.44 24.38 13.91
C LYS A 390 -16.23 24.55 15.43
N ALA A 391 -16.15 25.80 15.88
CA ALA A 391 -15.82 26.14 17.28
C ALA A 391 -16.76 25.48 18.31
N GLN A 392 -18.04 25.32 17.97
CA GLN A 392 -19.03 24.56 18.74
C GLN A 392 -19.77 23.61 17.82
N SER A 393 -19.70 22.30 18.10
CA SER A 393 -20.41 21.26 17.33
C SER A 393 -21.04 20.25 18.28
N ARG A 394 -22.12 19.58 17.88
CA ARG A 394 -22.71 18.50 18.70
C ARG A 394 -21.93 17.20 18.52
N VAL A 395 -21.92 16.34 19.53
CA VAL A 395 -21.19 15.05 19.50
C VAL A 395 -21.62 14.10 18.38
N ASN A 396 -22.81 14.28 17.81
CA ASN A 396 -23.32 13.51 16.66
C ASN A 396 -23.09 14.19 15.29
N GLU A 397 -22.49 15.38 15.26
CA GLU A 397 -22.12 16.06 14.01
C GLU A 397 -20.70 15.67 13.58
N PRO A 398 -20.45 15.53 12.26
CA PRO A 398 -19.09 15.42 11.74
C PRO A 398 -18.26 16.65 12.12
N LEU A 399 -16.94 16.50 12.19
CA LEU A 399 -16.03 17.58 12.55
C LEU A 399 -14.83 17.65 11.58
N PRO A 400 -15.03 18.22 10.37
CA PRO A 400 -13.94 18.44 9.44
C PRO A 400 -12.90 19.41 10.03
N LEU A 401 -11.65 18.96 10.09
CA LEU A 401 -10.49 19.81 10.29
C LEU A 401 -10.04 20.34 8.93
N VAL A 402 -10.14 21.65 8.75
CA VAL A 402 -9.69 22.34 7.55
C VAL A 402 -8.26 22.83 7.79
N MET A 403 -7.35 22.46 6.88
CA MET A 403 -6.00 23.01 6.82
C MET A 403 -5.87 23.90 5.59
N THR A 404 -5.43 25.13 5.81
CA THR A 404 -5.12 26.11 4.77
C THR A 404 -3.63 26.39 4.77
N LEU A 405 -2.99 26.17 3.62
CA LEU A 405 -1.57 26.43 3.41
C LEU A 405 -1.38 27.54 2.40
N THR A 406 -0.61 28.57 2.79
CA THR A 406 -0.36 29.76 1.98
C THR A 406 1.13 29.96 1.79
N ASN A 407 1.57 30.03 0.55
CA ASN A 407 2.95 30.37 0.23
C ASN A 407 3.12 31.91 0.21
N ARG A 408 3.74 32.44 1.26
CA ARG A 408 4.11 33.86 1.42
C ARG A 408 5.49 34.19 0.83
N GLY A 409 6.20 33.20 0.31
CA GLY A 409 7.48 33.39 -0.37
C GLY A 409 7.33 33.85 -1.82
N GLU A 410 8.46 34.20 -2.42
CA GLU A 410 8.54 34.73 -3.80
C GLU A 410 8.66 33.64 -4.88
N GLY A 411 8.88 32.38 -4.49
CA GLY A 411 9.06 31.23 -5.39
C GLY A 411 8.14 30.06 -5.05
N PRO A 412 7.99 29.09 -5.97
CA PRO A 412 7.17 27.92 -5.71
C PRO A 412 7.76 27.05 -4.59
N LEU A 413 6.87 26.49 -3.76
CA LEU A 413 7.21 25.55 -2.70
C LEU A 413 6.71 24.15 -3.05
N GLU A 414 7.52 23.15 -2.73
CA GLU A 414 7.08 21.75 -2.72
C GLU A 414 6.69 21.40 -1.29
N VAL A 415 5.42 21.12 -1.09
CA VAL A 415 4.84 20.89 0.22
C VAL A 415 4.54 19.40 0.37
N LEU A 416 5.08 18.80 1.42
CA LEU A 416 4.83 17.39 1.72
C LEU A 416 3.38 17.24 2.22
N SER A 417 2.63 16.32 1.62
CA SER A 417 1.23 16.06 2.01
C SER A 417 1.12 15.20 3.28
N TRP A 418 2.18 14.47 3.64
CA TRP A 418 2.16 13.58 4.80
C TRP A 418 1.88 14.31 6.10
N PHE A 419 1.17 13.65 7.01
CA PHE A 419 0.75 14.16 8.30
C PHE A 419 -0.15 15.39 8.17
N THR A 420 -0.95 15.50 7.10
CA THR A 420 -1.86 16.62 6.86
C THR A 420 -3.19 16.14 6.27
N PRO A 421 -4.27 16.94 6.33
CA PRO A 421 -5.54 16.61 5.67
C PRO A 421 -5.41 16.41 4.15
N PHE A 422 -4.34 16.88 3.50
CA PHE A 422 -4.10 16.67 2.06
C PHE A 422 -3.90 15.19 1.69
N GLU A 423 -3.54 14.33 2.65
CA GLU A 423 -3.50 12.88 2.45
C GLU A 423 -4.66 12.13 3.14
N GLY A 424 -5.54 12.85 3.85
CA GLY A 424 -6.49 12.26 4.79
C GLY A 424 -5.82 11.83 6.10
N TRP A 425 -6.27 10.71 6.69
CA TRP A 425 -5.74 10.19 7.94
C TRP A 425 -4.98 8.90 7.72
N PHE A 426 -3.65 8.96 7.65
CA PHE A 426 -2.76 7.79 7.55
C PHE A 426 -1.55 7.90 8.48
N ALA A 427 -1.73 8.63 9.59
CA ALA A 427 -0.74 8.82 10.63
C ALA A 427 -1.34 9.49 11.87
N ASP A 428 -0.80 9.18 13.04
CA ASP A 428 -1.04 9.93 14.28
C ASP A 428 -0.22 11.24 14.29
N ALA A 429 -0.73 12.24 13.58
CA ALA A 429 -0.09 13.55 13.43
C ALA A 429 -0.55 14.59 14.47
N ILE A 430 -1.53 14.26 15.30
CA ILE A 430 -2.28 15.23 16.12
C ILE A 430 -2.20 14.80 17.59
N ASP A 431 -1.80 15.71 18.46
CA ASP A 431 -2.09 15.63 19.88
C ASP A 431 -3.48 16.21 20.13
N LEU A 432 -4.44 15.33 20.43
CA LEU A 432 -5.79 15.73 20.80
C LEU A 432 -6.04 15.43 22.27
N THR A 433 -6.59 16.42 22.98
CA THR A 433 -6.96 16.28 24.39
C THR A 433 -8.41 16.71 24.60
N LEU A 434 -9.10 16.02 25.51
CA LEU A 434 -10.41 16.40 26.06
C LEU A 434 -10.21 16.70 27.53
N ASP A 435 -10.48 17.94 27.94
CA ASP A 435 -10.28 18.40 29.31
C ASP A 435 -8.89 17.99 29.86
N GLU A 436 -7.86 18.25 29.04
CA GLU A 436 -6.44 17.89 29.26
C GLU A 436 -6.09 16.39 29.25
N GLN A 437 -7.07 15.50 29.04
CA GLN A 437 -6.82 14.06 28.89
C GLN A 437 -6.56 13.69 27.43
N PRO A 438 -5.43 13.04 27.08
CA PRO A 438 -5.16 12.60 25.71
C PRO A 438 -6.23 11.66 25.18
N LEU A 439 -6.64 11.87 23.92
CA LEU A 439 -7.47 10.92 23.18
C LEU A 439 -6.59 10.02 22.32
N PRO A 440 -6.78 8.70 22.36
CA PRO A 440 -6.04 7.78 21.50
C PRO A 440 -6.47 7.95 20.04
N TYR A 441 -5.48 7.94 19.14
CA TYR A 441 -5.71 7.83 17.71
C TYR A 441 -6.22 6.42 17.37
N LYS A 442 -7.27 6.35 16.54
CA LYS A 442 -7.90 5.10 16.07
C LYS A 442 -7.83 4.93 14.55
N GLY A 443 -7.19 5.86 13.86
CA GLY A 443 -7.05 5.81 12.41
C GLY A 443 -5.94 4.85 11.95
N PRO A 444 -5.74 4.73 10.63
CA PRO A 444 -4.70 3.87 10.09
C PRO A 444 -3.31 4.49 10.27
N LEU A 445 -2.33 3.66 10.61
CA LEU A 445 -0.90 3.99 10.67
C LEU A 445 -0.20 3.33 9.49
N ALA A 446 0.57 4.09 8.72
CA ALA A 446 1.13 3.63 7.46
C ALA A 446 2.66 3.70 7.44
N LYS A 447 3.30 2.53 7.21
CA LYS A 447 4.75 2.47 6.96
C LYS A 447 5.14 3.16 5.67
N ARG A 448 6.07 4.11 5.79
CA ARG A 448 6.60 4.89 4.65
C ARG A 448 8.11 4.73 4.49
N GLY A 449 8.56 4.89 3.25
CA GLY A 449 9.97 5.06 2.90
C GLY A 449 10.37 6.54 2.92
N ASN A 450 11.37 6.92 2.12
CA ASN A 450 11.61 8.33 1.83
C ASN A 450 10.50 8.86 0.91
N PRO A 451 10.04 10.11 1.09
CA PRO A 451 8.98 10.66 0.25
C PRO A 451 9.45 10.77 -1.22
N GLY A 452 8.62 10.26 -2.12
CA GLY A 452 8.75 10.35 -3.57
C GLY A 452 8.27 11.69 -4.10
N ALA A 453 8.22 11.87 -5.41
CA ALA A 453 7.76 13.13 -6.01
C ALA A 453 6.23 13.30 -5.88
N GLU A 454 5.50 12.19 -5.88
CA GLU A 454 4.06 12.09 -5.72
C GLU A 454 3.55 12.45 -4.32
N ASP A 455 4.45 12.43 -3.32
CA ASP A 455 4.13 12.80 -1.93
C ASP A 455 4.15 14.31 -1.70
N PHE A 456 4.60 15.08 -2.70
CA PHE A 456 4.61 16.53 -2.66
C PHE A 456 3.60 17.11 -3.65
N PHE A 457 3.02 18.23 -3.28
CA PHE A 457 2.31 19.09 -4.23
C PHE A 457 3.03 20.44 -4.34
N LEU A 458 2.86 21.09 -5.49
CA LEU A 458 3.46 22.39 -5.77
C LEU A 458 2.51 23.50 -5.34
N LEU A 459 3.04 24.46 -4.58
CA LEU A 459 2.33 25.67 -4.17
C LEU A 459 3.09 26.89 -4.70
N GLY A 460 2.54 27.56 -5.72
CA GLY A 460 3.14 28.74 -6.34
C GLY A 460 3.28 29.93 -5.38
N ALA A 461 4.09 30.92 -5.75
CA ALA A 461 4.25 32.14 -4.95
C ALA A 461 2.90 32.87 -4.78
N GLY A 462 2.56 33.24 -3.55
CA GLY A 462 1.27 33.85 -3.21
C GLY A 462 0.06 32.90 -3.28
N GLN A 463 0.25 31.65 -3.69
CA GLN A 463 -0.85 30.69 -3.83
C GLN A 463 -1.27 30.13 -2.47
N GLN A 464 -2.56 29.84 -2.36
CA GLN A 464 -3.18 29.13 -1.27
C GLN A 464 -3.72 27.78 -1.73
N SER A 465 -3.63 26.77 -0.86
CA SER A 465 -4.26 25.47 -1.03
C SER A 465 -4.97 25.06 0.25
N GLN A 466 -6.08 24.33 0.12
CA GLN A 466 -6.91 23.93 1.25
C GLN A 466 -7.33 22.46 1.10
N ALA A 467 -7.34 21.74 2.21
CA ALA A 467 -7.88 20.40 2.33
C ALA A 467 -8.58 20.23 3.69
N ASP A 468 -9.50 19.28 3.76
CA ASP A 468 -10.18 18.91 4.99
C ASP A 468 -10.18 17.40 5.23
N ALA A 469 -10.22 17.02 6.50
CA ALA A 469 -10.36 15.63 6.92
C ALA A 469 -11.18 15.59 8.22
N ASP A 470 -12.18 14.70 8.29
CA ASP A 470 -13.09 14.62 9.43
C ASP A 470 -12.44 13.92 10.62
N LEU A 471 -12.24 14.64 11.72
CA LEU A 471 -11.61 14.14 12.95
C LEU A 471 -12.40 13.00 13.58
N THR A 472 -13.73 12.94 13.37
CA THR A 472 -14.59 11.89 13.95
C THR A 472 -14.32 10.51 13.37
N LEU A 473 -13.59 10.43 12.24
CA LEU A 473 -13.18 9.17 11.63
C LEU A 473 -12.04 8.47 12.37
N VAL A 474 -11.25 9.22 13.15
CA VAL A 474 -10.00 8.72 13.76
C VAL A 474 -9.84 9.05 15.23
N TYR A 475 -10.75 9.84 15.81
CA TYR A 475 -10.83 10.12 17.24
C TYR A 475 -12.24 9.90 17.77
N ASP A 476 -12.34 9.46 19.02
CA ASP A 476 -13.60 9.35 19.72
C ASP A 476 -14.05 10.72 20.29
N LEU A 477 -14.83 11.45 19.49
CA LEU A 477 -15.37 12.77 19.85
C LEU A 477 -16.82 12.71 20.34
N SER A 478 -17.23 11.56 20.87
CA SER A 478 -18.59 11.29 21.36
C SER A 478 -18.89 11.96 22.71
N ARG A 479 -17.86 12.42 23.41
CA ARG A 479 -17.97 13.06 24.73
C ARG A 479 -18.10 14.59 24.58
N PRO A 480 -19.07 15.23 25.25
CA PRO A 480 -19.09 16.68 25.32
C PRO A 480 -17.93 17.19 26.18
N GLY A 481 -17.44 18.40 25.91
CA GLY A 481 -16.34 19.02 26.66
C GLY A 481 -15.45 19.91 25.80
N SER A 482 -14.35 20.37 26.39
CA SER A 482 -13.39 21.26 25.73
C SER A 482 -12.23 20.47 25.16
N TYR A 483 -11.96 20.67 23.88
CA TYR A 483 -10.90 19.99 23.15
C TYR A 483 -9.78 20.95 22.78
N ARG A 484 -8.55 20.46 22.87
CA ARG A 484 -7.34 21.15 22.40
C ARG A 484 -6.61 20.26 21.41
N LEU A 485 -6.34 20.81 20.24
CA LEU A 485 -5.68 20.14 19.11
C LEU A 485 -4.36 20.84 18.81
N SER A 486 -3.26 20.09 18.83
CA SER A 486 -1.96 20.54 18.33
C SER A 486 -1.36 19.52 17.36
N TYR A 487 -0.76 19.98 16.26
CA TYR A 487 0.01 19.08 15.39
C TYR A 487 1.34 18.71 16.04
N ARG A 488 1.68 17.43 16.01
CA ARG A 488 2.97 16.93 16.47
C ARG A 488 4.09 17.48 15.58
N ALA A 489 5.16 17.97 16.22
CA ALA A 489 6.36 18.35 15.48
C ALA A 489 7.04 17.09 14.94
N GLN A 490 6.86 16.84 13.64
CA GLN A 490 7.46 15.68 13.00
C GLN A 490 8.99 15.85 12.90
N PRO A 491 9.82 14.89 13.35
CA PRO A 491 11.27 14.95 13.24
C PRO A 491 11.76 14.60 11.82
N LEU A 492 11.04 15.08 10.79
CA LEU A 492 11.38 14.90 9.39
C LEU A 492 12.53 15.84 9.03
N THR A 493 13.71 15.27 8.79
CA THR A 493 14.77 15.99 8.08
C THR A 493 14.54 15.84 6.59
N LEU A 494 13.76 16.74 6.01
CA LEU A 494 13.48 16.73 4.58
C LEU A 494 14.72 17.15 3.79
N THR A 495 15.11 16.34 2.80
CA THR A 495 16.14 16.71 1.83
C THR A 495 15.58 17.57 0.69
N ARG A 496 14.25 17.69 0.61
CA ARG A 496 13.48 18.43 -0.40
C ARG A 496 12.13 18.85 0.20
N GLY A 497 11.66 20.04 -0.16
CA GLY A 497 10.35 20.54 0.24
C GLY A 497 10.26 20.98 1.71
N VAL A 498 9.05 21.33 2.13
CA VAL A 498 8.72 21.81 3.47
C VAL A 498 7.53 21.03 4.07
N ALA A 499 7.51 20.87 5.39
CA ALA A 499 6.37 20.32 6.13
C ALA A 499 5.63 21.47 6.85
N PRO A 500 4.28 21.45 6.92
CA PRO A 500 3.53 22.48 7.62
C PRO A 500 3.83 22.51 9.11
N ARG A 501 3.79 23.72 9.69
CA ARG A 501 3.76 23.94 11.14
C ARG A 501 2.59 24.85 11.44
N CYS A 502 1.64 24.33 12.21
CA CYS A 502 0.34 24.96 12.38
C CYS A 502 0.12 25.32 13.85
N PRO A 503 -0.59 26.43 14.14
CA PRO A 503 -0.90 26.82 15.51
C PRO A 503 -1.88 25.84 16.17
N VAL A 504 -1.91 25.86 17.50
CA VAL A 504 -2.87 25.10 18.32
C VAL A 504 -4.27 25.69 18.14
N ILE A 505 -5.30 24.84 18.11
CA ILE A 505 -6.70 25.27 18.10
C ILE A 505 -7.50 24.64 19.24
N HIS A 506 -8.56 25.34 19.65
CA HIS A 506 -9.49 24.92 20.70
C HIS A 506 -10.91 24.88 20.15
N PHE A 507 -11.71 23.90 20.57
CA PHE A 507 -13.12 23.79 20.20
C PHE A 507 -13.92 23.06 21.28
N THR A 508 -15.24 23.16 21.23
CA THR A 508 -16.15 22.53 22.20
C THR A 508 -17.11 21.57 21.50
N ARG A 509 -17.27 20.36 22.07
CA ARG A 509 -18.34 19.44 21.70
C ARG A 509 -19.51 19.58 22.68
N LEU A 510 -20.72 19.76 22.17
CA LEU A 510 -21.96 19.87 22.94
C LEU A 510 -22.70 18.52 22.96
N PRO A 511 -23.53 18.24 23.99
CA PRO A 511 -24.33 17.01 24.04
C PRO A 511 -25.20 16.79 22.79
N ALA A 512 -25.52 15.53 22.51
CA ALA A 512 -26.55 15.20 21.53
C ALA A 512 -27.89 15.75 22.04
N SER A 513 -28.60 16.47 21.16
CA SER A 513 -29.90 17.07 21.45
C SER A 513 -31.01 16.04 21.55
#